data_AF-A0A650CMS9-F1
#
_entry.id   AF-A0A650CMS9-F1
#
_cell.length_a   1.000
_cell.length_b   1.000
_cell.length_c   1.000
_cell.angle_alpha   90.00
_cell.angle_beta   90.00
_cell.angle_gamma   90.00
#
_symmetry.space_group_name_H-M   'P 1'
#
loop_
_entity.id
_entity.type
_entity.pdbx_description
1 polymer ?
#
loop_
_entity_poly.entity_id
_entity_poly.type
_entity_poly.pdbx_seq_one_letter_code
_entity_poly.pdbx_strand_id
1 'polypeptide(L)'
;MKIVTLLPLSAKNLKEVNEAIVSSLDNKHKYELFSLSYQKISVVGQSSYDMIFSPELLEGEMSLLHILSPLVITTNSSLSFHTPRLRPSLELELKGKSLLIGSPLIEGLISVISDDCLLSADEEIRAVYPLPFRDEAFDNVILSEIMDYDLAKEAYRVTKRGGKGFIIVPFHVDPVNALKVLSVKFRIINAMAKNRFWIIEGIKSDSKRV
;
A
#
# COMPACT_ATOMS: atom_id res chain seq x y z
N MET A 1 -23.68 7.18 6.93
CA MET A 1 -22.69 6.10 6.87
C MET A 1 -21.99 6.19 5.53
N LYS A 2 -20.67 6.25 5.53
CA LYS A 2 -19.81 6.45 4.37
C LYS A 2 -19.12 5.14 4.02
N ILE A 3 -19.50 4.57 2.88
CA ILE A 3 -19.05 3.25 2.42
C ILE A 3 -18.33 3.39 1.08
N VAL A 4 -17.21 2.69 0.94
CA VAL A 4 -16.48 2.60 -0.34
C VAL A 4 -16.28 1.16 -0.76
N THR A 5 -16.32 0.92 -2.07
CA THR A 5 -16.11 -0.41 -2.67
C THR A 5 -14.99 -0.31 -3.69
N LEU A 6 -13.87 -0.97 -3.39
CA LEU A 6 -12.77 -1.17 -4.32
C LEU A 6 -13.13 -2.29 -5.31
N LEU A 7 -12.78 -2.12 -6.57
CA LEU A 7 -12.97 -3.12 -7.62
C LEU A 7 -11.62 -3.70 -8.09
N PRO A 8 -11.57 -4.98 -8.50
CA PRO A 8 -10.36 -5.52 -9.11
C PRO A 8 -10.05 -4.80 -10.42
N LEU A 9 -8.77 -4.74 -10.81
CA LEU A 9 -8.34 -4.09 -12.06
C LEU A 9 -8.98 -4.68 -13.31
N SER A 10 -9.36 -5.96 -13.27
CA SER A 10 -10.09 -6.67 -14.34
C SER A 10 -11.54 -6.20 -14.50
N ALA A 11 -12.13 -5.55 -13.50
CA ALA A 11 -13.50 -5.06 -13.49
C ALA A 11 -13.66 -3.66 -14.11
N LYS A 12 -12.69 -3.17 -14.90
CA LYS A 12 -12.75 -1.86 -15.58
C LYS A 12 -14.01 -1.65 -16.42
N ASN A 13 -14.60 -2.74 -16.93
CA ASN A 13 -15.81 -2.73 -17.74
C ASN A 13 -17.12 -2.95 -16.93
N LEU A 14 -17.04 -3.14 -15.61
CA LEU A 14 -18.19 -3.41 -14.72
C LEU A 14 -18.71 -2.17 -13.98
N LYS A 15 -18.12 -1.00 -14.25
CA LYS A 15 -18.50 0.27 -13.62
C LYS A 15 -20.00 0.55 -13.79
N GLU A 16 -20.52 0.31 -14.98
CA GLU A 16 -21.93 0.57 -15.36
C GLU A 16 -22.92 -0.34 -14.62
N VAL A 17 -22.55 -1.60 -14.36
CA VAL A 17 -23.42 -2.57 -13.67
C VAL A 17 -23.53 -2.24 -12.18
N ASN A 18 -22.45 -1.78 -11.55
CA ASN A 18 -22.45 -1.40 -10.14
C ASN A 18 -23.14 -0.05 -9.91
N GLU A 19 -23.02 0.92 -10.83
CA GLU A 19 -23.78 2.17 -10.79
C GLU A 19 -25.30 1.89 -10.81
N ALA A 20 -25.75 0.91 -11.60
CA ALA A 20 -27.15 0.49 -11.64
C ALA A 20 -27.62 -0.18 -10.35
N ILE A 21 -26.83 -1.08 -9.75
CA ILE A 21 -27.18 -1.75 -8.48
C ILE A 21 -27.33 -0.73 -7.35
N VAL A 22 -26.45 0.26 -7.26
CA VAL A 22 -26.52 1.24 -6.18
C VAL A 22 -27.66 2.24 -6.37
N SER A 23 -28.04 2.54 -7.63
CA SER A 23 -29.26 3.33 -7.90
C SER A 23 -30.57 2.64 -7.44
N SER A 24 -30.51 1.34 -7.12
CA SER A 24 -31.65 0.54 -6.67
C SER A 24 -31.78 0.36 -5.15
N LEU A 25 -30.84 0.90 -4.35
CA LEU A 25 -30.85 0.80 -2.89
C LEU A 25 -31.63 1.96 -2.24
N ASP A 26 -32.48 1.63 -1.24
CA ASP A 26 -33.56 2.46 -0.69
C ASP A 26 -33.09 3.76 0.01
N ASN A 27 -33.73 4.89 -0.33
CA ASN A 27 -33.39 6.27 0.06
C ASN A 27 -33.65 6.62 1.54
N LYS A 28 -34.03 5.65 2.39
CA LYS A 28 -34.47 5.89 3.78
C LYS A 28 -33.34 6.06 4.79
N HIS A 29 -32.11 5.65 4.48
CA HIS A 29 -30.94 6.00 5.29
C HIS A 29 -29.95 6.79 4.44
N LYS A 30 -29.26 7.75 5.07
CA LYS A 30 -28.22 8.56 4.42
C LYS A 30 -26.96 7.71 4.23
N TYR A 31 -27.00 6.85 3.21
CA TYR A 31 -25.87 6.10 2.70
C TYR A 31 -25.12 7.01 1.71
N GLU A 32 -23.91 7.43 2.06
CA GLU A 32 -22.97 7.91 1.07
C GLU A 32 -22.19 6.68 0.58
N LEU A 33 -22.81 5.98 -0.38
CA LEU A 33 -22.09 5.01 -1.19
C LEU A 33 -21.30 5.78 -2.25
N PHE A 34 -20.10 5.25 -2.58
CA PHE A 34 -19.32 5.43 -3.81
C PHE A 34 -17.96 6.09 -3.68
N SER A 35 -16.94 5.27 -3.89
CA SER A 35 -15.87 5.54 -4.86
C SER A 35 -15.42 4.19 -5.42
N LEU A 36 -15.71 3.91 -6.69
CA LEU A 36 -15.19 2.72 -7.37
C LEU A 36 -13.73 2.99 -7.71
N SER A 37 -12.86 2.74 -6.75
CA SER A 37 -11.43 2.76 -6.97
C SER A 37 -10.99 1.37 -7.38
N TYR A 38 -10.15 1.26 -8.40
CA TYR A 38 -9.46 0.00 -8.67
C TYR A 38 -8.58 -0.37 -7.46
N GLN A 39 -7.88 -1.52 -7.43
CA GLN A 39 -6.87 -1.90 -6.41
C GLN A 39 -5.74 -0.86 -6.25
N LYS A 40 -6.09 0.35 -5.82
CA LYS A 40 -5.34 1.60 -5.74
C LYS A 40 -5.82 2.30 -4.47
N ILE A 41 -5.15 1.98 -3.38
CA ILE A 41 -5.46 2.47 -2.05
C ILE A 41 -5.24 3.98 -1.96
N SER A 42 -4.27 4.49 -2.72
CA SER A 42 -4.01 5.93 -2.87
C SER A 42 -5.25 6.75 -3.24
N VAL A 43 -6.19 6.20 -4.03
CA VAL A 43 -7.39 6.91 -4.49
C VAL A 43 -8.39 7.10 -3.36
N VAL A 44 -8.50 6.14 -2.45
CA VAL A 44 -9.39 6.26 -1.29
C VAL A 44 -8.77 7.05 -0.14
N GLY A 45 -7.48 7.37 -0.21
CA GLY A 45 -6.72 8.04 0.84
C GLY A 45 -7.16 9.46 1.23
N GLN A 46 -8.10 10.05 0.50
CA GLN A 46 -8.54 11.44 0.71
C GLN A 46 -9.66 11.60 1.74
N SER A 47 -10.09 10.52 2.39
CA SER A 47 -11.25 10.51 3.28
C SER A 47 -11.22 9.32 4.24
N SER A 48 -11.84 9.46 5.41
CA SER A 48 -12.23 8.33 6.24
C SER A 48 -13.56 7.72 5.78
N TYR A 49 -13.75 6.43 6.06
CA TYR A 49 -14.94 5.65 5.75
C TYR A 49 -15.36 4.85 6.99
N ASP A 50 -16.66 4.59 7.10
CA ASP A 50 -17.17 3.68 8.13
C ASP A 50 -16.92 2.22 7.75
N MET A 51 -16.86 1.92 6.45
CA MET A 51 -16.69 0.58 5.91
C MET A 51 -16.07 0.61 4.51
N ILE A 52 -15.14 -0.32 4.25
CA ILE A 52 -14.50 -0.53 2.94
C ILE A 52 -14.77 -1.96 2.50
N PHE A 53 -15.37 -2.14 1.33
CA PHE A 53 -15.40 -3.41 0.62
C PHE A 53 -14.25 -3.46 -0.38
N SER A 54 -13.54 -4.57 -0.49
CA SER A 54 -12.41 -4.70 -1.40
C SER A 54 -12.30 -6.09 -2.02
N PRO A 55 -11.70 -6.26 -3.22
CA PRO A 55 -11.16 -7.55 -3.62
C PRO A 55 -10.10 -8.05 -2.61
N GLU A 56 -9.58 -9.24 -2.84
CA GLU A 56 -8.39 -9.73 -2.13
C GLU A 56 -7.25 -8.71 -2.21
N LEU A 57 -6.63 -8.45 -1.05
CA LEU A 57 -5.59 -7.45 -0.83
C LEU A 57 -4.38 -8.14 -0.20
N LEU A 58 -3.20 -7.56 -0.43
CA LEU A 58 -2.02 -7.94 0.34
C LEU A 58 -2.07 -7.36 1.76
N GLU A 59 -1.21 -7.84 2.67
CA GLU A 59 -1.26 -7.42 4.07
C GLU A 59 -0.93 -5.93 4.25
N GLY A 60 0.07 -5.41 3.53
CA GLY A 60 0.43 -3.99 3.56
C GLY A 60 -0.63 -3.08 2.98
N GLU A 61 -1.39 -3.59 2.00
CA GLU A 61 -2.55 -2.91 1.45
C GLU A 61 -3.69 -2.85 2.46
N MET A 62 -3.96 -3.99 3.11
CA MET A 62 -4.95 -4.10 4.17
C MET A 62 -4.64 -3.15 5.33
N SER A 63 -3.39 -3.14 5.79
CA SER A 63 -2.96 -2.27 6.89
C SER A 63 -3.14 -0.79 6.54
N LEU A 64 -2.77 -0.35 5.33
CA LEU A 64 -3.03 1.04 4.92
C LEU A 64 -4.52 1.39 4.87
N LEU A 65 -5.38 0.49 4.41
CA LEU A 65 -6.83 0.73 4.38
C LEU A 65 -7.44 0.82 5.79
N HIS A 66 -6.86 0.13 6.78
CA HIS A 66 -7.30 0.26 8.16
C HIS A 66 -6.99 1.62 8.79
N ILE A 67 -6.12 2.45 8.18
CA ILE A 67 -5.98 3.87 8.56
C ILE A 67 -7.26 4.64 8.23
N LEU A 68 -7.95 4.23 7.16
CA LEU A 68 -9.09 4.93 6.59
C LEU A 68 -10.43 4.43 7.11
N SER A 69 -10.49 3.19 7.58
CA SER A 69 -11.70 2.58 8.07
C SER A 69 -11.40 1.53 9.14
N PRO A 70 -12.15 1.53 10.26
CA PRO A 70 -12.05 0.46 11.25
C PRO A 70 -12.51 -0.90 10.69
N LEU A 71 -13.32 -0.90 9.62
CA LEU A 71 -13.90 -2.10 9.04
C LEU A 71 -13.55 -2.22 7.55
N VAL A 72 -12.78 -3.26 7.21
CA VAL A 72 -12.45 -3.63 5.83
C VAL A 72 -12.94 -5.06 5.58
N ILE A 73 -13.72 -5.25 4.51
CA ILE A 73 -14.36 -6.52 4.15
C ILE A 73 -13.85 -6.93 2.77
N THR A 74 -13.27 -8.13 2.65
CA THR A 74 -12.75 -8.63 1.37
C THR A 74 -13.70 -9.61 0.68
N THR A 75 -13.56 -9.78 -0.64
CA THR A 75 -14.36 -10.72 -1.45
C THR A 75 -14.27 -12.18 -0.98
N ASN A 76 -13.23 -12.56 -0.24
CA ASN A 76 -13.09 -13.89 0.34
C ASN A 76 -13.80 -14.01 1.72
N SER A 77 -14.71 -13.08 2.04
CA SER A 77 -15.68 -13.11 3.14
C SER A 77 -15.12 -13.21 4.57
N SER A 78 -13.81 -13.13 4.76
CA SER A 78 -13.25 -12.91 6.08
C SER A 78 -13.45 -11.46 6.48
N LEU A 79 -14.37 -11.20 7.41
CA LEU A 79 -14.35 -10.01 8.25
C LEU A 79 -12.98 -9.96 8.92
N SER A 80 -12.09 -9.10 8.41
CA SER A 80 -10.78 -8.89 9.02
C SER A 80 -10.86 -7.68 9.93
N PHE A 81 -10.84 -7.94 11.23
CA PHE A 81 -10.23 -7.01 12.15
C PHE A 81 -8.71 -7.14 11.95
N HIS A 82 -8.00 -6.02 11.80
CA HIS A 82 -6.56 -6.07 11.61
C HIS A 82 -5.93 -6.78 12.82
N THR A 83 -5.45 -8.01 12.61
CA THR A 83 -4.63 -8.73 13.58
C THR A 83 -3.28 -8.97 12.92
N PRO A 84 -2.21 -8.29 13.35
CA PRO A 84 -0.91 -8.42 12.72
C PRO A 84 -0.48 -9.89 12.76
N ARG A 85 -0.30 -10.49 11.57
CA ARG A 85 0.24 -11.85 11.48
C ARG A 85 1.72 -11.79 11.87
N LEU A 86 2.10 -12.54 12.90
CA LEU A 86 3.52 -12.74 13.25
C LEU A 86 4.22 -13.39 12.05
N ARG A 87 5.12 -12.65 11.41
CA ARG A 87 5.96 -13.11 10.30
C ARG A 87 7.43 -13.09 10.72
N PRO A 88 8.27 -13.96 10.15
CA PRO A 88 9.71 -13.90 10.41
C PRO A 88 10.25 -12.52 10.06
N SER A 89 11.14 -11.98 10.91
CA SER A 89 11.79 -10.70 10.67
C SER A 89 12.50 -10.71 9.32
N LEU A 90 12.31 -9.65 8.54
CA LEU A 90 13.03 -9.45 7.30
C LEU A 90 14.19 -8.51 7.56
N GLU A 91 15.37 -9.06 7.76
CA GLU A 91 16.57 -8.25 7.91
C GLU A 91 17.06 -7.75 6.54
N LEU A 92 17.03 -6.43 6.37
CA LEU A 92 17.62 -5.70 5.25
C LEU A 92 18.78 -4.85 5.75
N GLU A 93 19.96 -5.01 5.16
CA GLU A 93 21.11 -4.15 5.45
C GLU A 93 20.95 -2.80 4.75
N LEU A 94 20.25 -1.88 5.41
CA LEU A 94 20.02 -0.52 4.90
C LEU A 94 20.97 0.46 5.58
N LYS A 95 21.51 1.39 4.78
CA LYS A 95 22.31 2.50 5.29
C LYS A 95 21.49 3.80 5.21
N GLY A 96 21.54 4.59 6.27
CA GLY A 96 20.86 5.88 6.35
C GLY A 96 19.40 5.79 6.77
N LYS A 97 18.70 6.92 6.67
CA LYS A 97 17.31 7.07 7.14
C LYS A 97 16.37 6.34 6.19
N SER A 98 15.59 5.40 6.70
CA SER A 98 14.75 4.52 5.89
C SER A 98 13.29 4.59 6.31
N LEU A 99 12.39 4.60 5.32
CA LEU A 99 10.93 4.60 5.49
C LEU A 99 10.35 3.27 5.05
N LEU A 100 9.52 2.67 5.87
CA LEU A 100 8.68 1.53 5.54
C LEU A 100 7.23 1.99 5.37
N ILE A 101 6.57 1.51 4.32
CA ILE A 101 5.15 1.72 4.08
C ILE A 101 4.53 0.33 3.91
N GLY A 102 3.51 0.01 4.71
CA GLY A 102 2.83 -1.28 4.66
C GLY A 102 3.34 -2.29 5.70
N SER A 103 3.24 -3.58 5.38
CA SER A 103 3.45 -4.72 6.29
C SER A 103 4.00 -5.92 5.51
N PRO A 104 4.86 -6.79 6.08
CA PRO A 104 5.31 -6.83 7.47
C PRO A 104 6.26 -5.69 7.86
N LEU A 105 6.31 -5.42 9.18
CA LEU A 105 7.24 -4.50 9.82
C LEU A 105 8.68 -5.03 9.74
N ILE A 106 9.62 -4.09 9.64
CA ILE A 106 11.07 -4.33 9.64
C ILE A 106 11.66 -3.46 10.74
N GLU A 107 12.46 -4.08 11.62
CA GLU A 107 12.99 -3.41 12.80
C GLU A 107 13.93 -2.25 12.44
N GLY A 108 13.93 -1.20 13.26
CA GLY A 108 14.83 -0.05 13.12
C GLY A 108 14.45 0.94 12.02
N LEU A 109 13.20 0.88 11.52
CA LEU A 109 12.70 1.75 10.45
C LEU A 109 11.55 2.64 10.93
N ILE A 110 11.43 3.82 10.31
CA ILE A 110 10.23 4.66 10.43
C ILE A 110 9.13 4.01 9.60
N SER A 111 7.97 3.73 10.20
CA SER A 111 6.92 2.93 9.57
C SER A 111 5.60 3.68 9.42
N VAL A 112 4.96 3.56 8.25
CA VAL A 112 3.61 4.06 7.98
C VAL A 112 2.62 2.91 8.05
N ILE A 113 1.86 2.85 9.14
CA ILE A 113 0.90 1.76 9.44
C ILE A 113 -0.39 2.29 10.08
N SER A 114 -1.41 1.43 10.18
CA SER A 114 -2.68 1.68 10.89
C SER A 114 -2.71 1.24 12.34
N ASP A 115 -1.76 0.43 12.79
CA ASP A 115 -1.90 -0.30 14.05
C ASP A 115 -1.09 0.34 15.18
N ASP A 116 -1.59 0.24 16.42
CA ASP A 116 -0.87 0.57 17.67
C ASP A 116 -0.11 -0.66 18.22
N CYS A 117 -0.02 -1.75 17.44
CA CYS A 117 0.57 -3.01 17.88
C CYS A 117 2.11 -3.01 17.85
N LEU A 118 2.69 -2.34 18.85
CA LEU A 118 3.91 -2.66 19.64
C LEU A 118 4.83 -3.79 19.13
N LEU A 119 5.32 -3.75 17.90
CA LEU A 119 6.41 -4.60 17.44
C LEU A 119 7.36 -3.77 16.56
N SER A 120 8.33 -3.17 17.25
CA SER A 120 9.69 -2.84 16.77
C SER A 120 9.88 -1.89 15.58
N ALA A 121 8.95 -0.96 15.32
CA ALA A 121 9.31 0.27 14.61
C ALA A 121 9.84 1.32 15.60
N ASP A 122 10.97 1.97 15.31
CA ASP A 122 11.53 3.03 16.17
C ASP A 122 10.61 4.26 16.22
N GLU A 123 9.89 4.53 15.12
CA GLU A 123 8.89 5.59 15.01
C GLU A 123 7.73 5.14 14.10
N GLU A 124 6.50 5.19 14.62
CA GLU A 124 5.28 4.90 13.87
C GLU A 124 4.57 6.20 13.46
N ILE A 125 4.17 6.29 12.19
CA ILE A 125 3.48 7.44 11.62
C ILE A 125 2.17 6.97 10.99
N ARG A 126 1.04 7.33 11.61
CA ARG A 126 -0.28 7.17 11.00
C ARG A 126 -0.50 8.25 9.95
N ALA A 127 -0.26 7.91 8.70
CA ALA A 127 -0.42 8.82 7.58
C ALA A 127 -1.03 8.12 6.37
N VAL A 128 -1.78 8.89 5.60
CA VAL A 128 -2.37 8.45 4.34
C VAL A 128 -1.69 9.19 3.19
N TYR A 129 -1.69 8.60 2.01
CA TYR A 129 -1.25 9.25 0.77
C TYR A 129 -2.00 10.59 0.53
N PRO A 130 -1.31 11.69 0.18
CA PRO A 130 0.15 11.83 0.09
C PRO A 130 0.82 11.88 1.46
N LEU A 131 2.01 11.29 1.58
CA LEU A 131 2.72 11.15 2.85
C LEU A 131 3.24 12.51 3.35
N PRO A 132 3.21 12.78 4.67
CA PRO A 132 3.57 14.07 5.27
C PRO A 132 5.09 14.28 5.37
N PHE A 133 5.84 13.83 4.37
CA PHE A 133 7.27 13.98 4.29
C PHE A 133 7.67 14.97 3.20
N ARG A 134 8.79 15.67 3.41
CA ARG A 134 9.42 16.50 2.39
C ARG A 134 9.96 15.62 1.26
N ASP A 135 10.11 16.22 0.08
CA ASP A 135 10.82 15.59 -1.03
C ASP A 135 12.25 15.23 -0.59
N GLU A 136 12.73 14.07 -1.06
CA GLU A 136 14.11 13.62 -0.83
C GLU A 136 14.50 13.54 0.68
N ALA A 137 13.56 13.13 1.54
CA ALA A 137 13.78 13.00 2.98
C ALA A 137 14.49 11.70 3.42
N PHE A 138 14.40 10.62 2.64
CA PHE A 138 14.87 9.28 3.03
C PHE A 138 15.92 8.72 2.08
N ASP A 139 16.91 8.04 2.62
CA ASP A 139 17.93 7.31 1.85
C ASP A 139 17.33 6.04 1.22
N ASN A 140 16.41 5.38 1.94
CA ASN A 140 15.69 4.19 1.45
C ASN A 140 14.19 4.30 1.72
N VAL A 141 13.37 3.79 0.79
CA VAL A 141 11.92 3.65 0.99
C VAL A 141 11.49 2.26 0.58
N ILE A 142 10.70 1.60 1.42
CA ILE A 142 10.24 0.24 1.25
C ILE A 142 8.72 0.22 1.15
N LEU A 143 8.21 -0.38 0.07
CA LEU A 143 6.81 -0.73 -0.11
C LEU A 143 6.65 -2.21 0.22
N SER A 144 6.16 -2.51 1.42
CA SER A 144 5.99 -3.88 1.90
C SER A 144 4.55 -4.32 1.66
N GLU A 145 4.36 -5.27 0.75
CA GLU A 145 3.06 -5.78 0.33
C GLU A 145 2.11 -4.69 -0.15
N ILE A 146 2.59 -3.78 -1.01
CA ILE A 146 1.80 -2.70 -1.60
C ILE A 146 2.01 -2.72 -3.12
N MET A 147 0.93 -2.90 -3.88
CA MET A 147 0.96 -2.97 -5.35
C MET A 147 0.29 -1.76 -6.01
N ASP A 148 0.55 -0.56 -5.48
CA ASP A 148 -0.03 0.70 -5.95
C ASP A 148 1.01 1.63 -6.60
N TYR A 149 0.78 1.96 -7.87
CA TYR A 149 1.64 2.85 -8.66
C TYR A 149 1.76 4.27 -8.09
N ASP A 150 0.70 4.80 -7.48
CA ASP A 150 0.70 6.16 -6.96
C ASP A 150 1.46 6.23 -5.62
N LEU A 151 1.40 5.17 -4.81
CA LEU A 151 2.30 4.97 -3.67
C LEU A 151 3.75 4.75 -4.12
N ALA A 152 4.00 4.08 -5.24
CA ALA A 152 5.35 3.97 -5.81
C ALA A 152 5.94 5.31 -6.27
N LYS A 153 5.11 6.19 -6.83
CA LYS A 153 5.52 7.57 -7.14
C LYS A 153 5.79 8.38 -5.88
N GLU A 154 4.99 8.17 -4.83
CA GLU A 154 5.19 8.85 -3.55
C GLU A 154 6.46 8.40 -2.84
N ALA A 155 6.72 7.09 -2.84
CA ALA A 155 7.98 6.53 -2.38
C ALA A 155 9.14 7.21 -3.12
N TYR A 156 9.06 7.32 -4.45
CA TYR A 156 10.08 8.02 -5.24
C TYR A 156 10.23 9.50 -4.88
N ARG A 157 9.14 10.23 -4.58
CA ARG A 157 9.18 11.63 -4.17
C ARG A 157 10.00 11.80 -2.89
N VAL A 158 9.74 10.97 -1.89
CA VAL A 158 10.37 11.08 -0.57
C VAL A 158 11.74 10.40 -0.51
N THR A 159 12.11 9.54 -1.46
CA THR A 159 13.48 9.01 -1.59
C THR A 159 14.44 10.08 -2.12
N LYS A 160 15.65 10.17 -1.55
CA LYS A 160 16.76 11.00 -2.05
C LYS A 160 17.25 10.55 -3.42
N ARG A 161 17.88 11.47 -4.13
CA ARG A 161 18.70 11.15 -5.31
C ARG A 161 19.79 10.13 -4.97
N GLY A 162 19.96 9.12 -5.81
CA GLY A 162 20.85 7.98 -5.53
C GLY A 162 20.36 7.04 -4.43
N GLY A 163 19.27 7.38 -3.73
CA GLY A 163 18.62 6.52 -2.74
C GLY A 163 17.88 5.35 -3.38
N LYS A 164 17.48 4.40 -2.53
CA LYS A 164 16.91 3.12 -2.96
C LYS A 164 15.42 3.02 -2.67
N GLY A 165 14.69 2.46 -3.63
CA GLY A 165 13.31 2.03 -3.47
C GLY A 165 13.26 0.50 -3.43
N PHE A 166 12.46 -0.05 -2.54
CA PHE A 166 12.23 -1.50 -2.44
C PHE A 166 10.75 -1.79 -2.58
N ILE A 167 10.42 -2.91 -3.23
CA ILE A 167 9.10 -3.53 -3.11
C ILE A 167 9.28 -4.97 -2.63
N ILE A 168 8.53 -5.35 -1.62
CA ILE A 168 8.59 -6.66 -0.98
C ILE A 168 7.23 -7.31 -1.13
N VAL A 169 7.17 -8.50 -1.70
CA VAL A 169 5.92 -9.25 -1.86
C VAL A 169 6.12 -10.74 -1.54
N PRO A 170 5.12 -11.44 -0.99
CA PRO A 170 5.23 -12.85 -0.67
C PRO A 170 5.32 -13.73 -1.94
N PHE A 171 5.86 -14.94 -1.82
CA PHE A 171 6.08 -15.84 -2.97
C PHE A 171 4.83 -16.25 -3.76
N HIS A 172 3.64 -16.14 -3.18
CA HIS A 172 2.40 -16.42 -3.90
C HIS A 172 2.01 -15.28 -4.86
N VAL A 173 2.66 -14.12 -4.77
CA VAL A 173 2.50 -13.00 -5.70
C VAL A 173 3.52 -13.14 -6.83
N ASP A 174 3.08 -12.92 -8.07
CA ASP A 174 3.97 -12.88 -9.22
C ASP A 174 4.95 -11.68 -9.11
N PRO A 175 6.27 -11.91 -8.98
CA PRO A 175 7.25 -10.84 -8.84
C PRO A 175 7.32 -9.91 -10.06
N VAL A 176 6.86 -10.35 -11.24
CA VAL A 176 6.77 -9.50 -12.44
C VAL A 176 5.83 -8.32 -12.21
N ASN A 177 4.75 -8.51 -11.45
CA ASN A 177 3.84 -7.41 -11.12
C ASN A 177 4.52 -6.40 -10.20
N ALA A 178 5.26 -6.86 -9.18
CA ALA A 178 5.99 -5.99 -8.28
C ALA A 178 7.11 -5.22 -9.01
N LEU A 179 7.82 -5.88 -9.93
CA LEU A 179 8.78 -5.26 -10.83
C LEU A 179 8.14 -4.13 -11.65
N LYS A 180 6.97 -4.36 -12.24
CA LYS A 180 6.23 -3.35 -13.01
C LYS A 180 5.88 -2.13 -12.15
N VAL A 181 5.41 -2.34 -10.91
CA VAL A 181 5.05 -1.24 -10.00
C VAL A 181 6.28 -0.38 -9.66
N LEU A 182 7.37 -1.01 -9.21
CA LEU A 182 8.56 -0.27 -8.80
C LEU A 182 9.27 0.43 -9.98
N SER A 183 9.30 -0.22 -11.15
CA SER A 183 9.98 0.29 -12.35
C SER A 183 9.34 1.51 -13.00
N VAL A 184 8.14 1.94 -12.56
CA VAL A 184 7.52 3.19 -13.03
C VAL A 184 8.37 4.41 -12.70
N LYS A 185 9.16 4.37 -11.61
CA LYS A 185 10.01 5.48 -11.19
C LYS A 185 11.44 5.09 -10.82
N PHE A 186 11.65 3.89 -10.29
CA PHE A 186 12.99 3.43 -9.92
C PHE A 186 13.61 2.62 -11.04
N ARG A 187 14.91 2.78 -11.24
CA ARG A 187 15.66 1.87 -12.11
C ARG A 187 15.98 0.61 -11.33
N ILE A 188 15.43 -0.53 -11.74
CA ILE A 188 15.66 -1.81 -11.07
C ILE A 188 17.15 -2.17 -11.15
N ILE A 189 17.72 -2.58 -10.02
CA ILE A 189 19.14 -2.96 -9.90
C ILE A 189 19.32 -4.37 -9.34
N ASN A 190 18.35 -4.89 -8.59
CA ASN A 190 18.44 -6.22 -8.02
C ASN A 190 17.03 -6.81 -7.78
N ALA A 191 16.93 -8.12 -7.81
CA ALA A 191 15.75 -8.87 -7.41
C ALA A 191 16.21 -10.18 -6.76
N MET A 192 15.72 -10.45 -5.56
CA MET A 192 16.14 -11.62 -4.78
C MET A 192 14.94 -12.29 -4.10
N ALA A 193 15.12 -13.56 -3.75
CA ALA A 193 14.22 -14.34 -2.94
C ALA A 193 14.83 -14.53 -1.55
N LYS A 194 14.15 -14.07 -0.48
CA LYS A 194 14.60 -14.23 0.91
C LYS A 194 13.39 -14.41 1.84
N ASN A 195 13.47 -15.34 2.80
CA ASN A 195 12.45 -15.54 3.84
C ASN A 195 11.00 -15.65 3.33
N ARG A 196 10.78 -16.29 2.17
CA ARG A 196 9.47 -16.43 1.48
C ARG A 196 8.92 -15.13 0.85
N PHE A 197 9.78 -14.14 0.66
CA PHE A 197 9.49 -12.90 -0.03
C PHE A 197 10.36 -12.72 -1.26
N TRP A 198 9.75 -12.21 -2.32
CA TRP A 198 10.45 -11.52 -3.39
C TRP A 198 10.78 -10.10 -2.91
N ILE A 199 12.04 -9.72 -3.02
CA ILE A 199 12.54 -8.39 -2.68
C ILE A 199 13.14 -7.82 -3.95
N ILE A 200 12.54 -6.75 -4.45
CA ILE A 200 12.99 -6.07 -5.65
C ILE A 200 13.52 -4.70 -5.24
N GLU A 201 14.72 -4.40 -5.68
CA GLU A 201 15.46 -3.20 -5.35
C GLU A 201 15.65 -2.35 -6.61
N GLY A 202 15.35 -1.06 -6.47
CA GLY A 202 15.58 -0.07 -7.50
C GLY A 202 16.29 1.17 -6.94
N ILE A 203 16.94 1.92 -7.82
CA ILE A 203 17.63 3.16 -7.47
C ILE A 203 16.91 4.36 -8.10
N LYS A 204 16.75 5.43 -7.31
CA LYS A 204 16.29 6.73 -7.82
C LYS A 204 17.41 7.33 -8.68
N SER A 205 17.18 7.33 -9.98
CA SER A 205 18.16 7.86 -10.93
C SER A 205 18.33 9.37 -10.78
N ASP A 206 19.56 9.84 -10.90
CA ASP A 206 19.89 11.25 -11.07
C ASP A 206 19.49 11.71 -12.48
N SER A 207 18.21 11.97 -12.71
CA SER A 207 17.82 12.68 -13.93
C SER A 207 17.90 14.19 -13.67
N LYS A 208 19.12 14.75 -13.77
CA LYS A 208 19.33 15.85 -14.71
C LYS A 208 19.76 15.20 -16.03
N ARG A 209 18.80 14.70 -16.80
CA ARG A 209 19.08 14.48 -18.22
C ARG A 209 18.94 15.85 -18.90
N VAL A 210 20.09 16.37 -19.30
CA VAL A 210 20.28 17.52 -20.21
C VAL A 210 19.49 17.29 -21.49
#